data_AF-A0A3C2E6K5-F1
#
_entry.id   AF-A0A3C2E6K5-F1
#
_cell.length_a   1.000
_cell.length_b   1.000
_cell.length_c   1.000
_cell.angle_alpha   90.00
_cell.angle_beta   90.00
_cell.angle_gamma   90.00
#
_symmetry.space_group_name_H-M   'P 1'
#
loop_
_entity.id
_entity.type
_entity.pdbx_description
1 polymer ?
#
loop_
_entity_poly.entity_id
_entity_poly.type
_entity_poly.pdbx_seq_one_letter_code
_entity_poly.pdbx_strand_id
1 'polypeptide(L)'
;APQDYDQASHWFEQAALHGLTDSQFNLAVLFERGLGVPQSAADAYAWYSIAAAGGDDGAQARANTIRATLSEPAREEADAVIAAFTPRPIDPEVNGSYAATPWGQPSETTPSMVRHAQELLVSLGYSAGAADGVAGAQTVNAVRDFERDAGLTPTGQIDAVLIGRLERAGQG
;
A
#
# COMPACT_ATOMS: atom_id res chain seq x y z
N ALA A 1 1.21 12.54 23.77
CA ALA A 1 2.06 12.89 22.63
C ALA A 1 1.47 14.12 21.96
N PRO A 2 2.28 15.02 21.38
CA PRO A 2 1.74 16.09 20.54
C PRO A 2 1.01 15.47 19.34
N GLN A 3 -0.02 16.17 18.87
CA GLN A 3 -0.76 15.76 17.68
C GLN A 3 0.13 16.01 16.45
N ASP A 4 0.52 14.95 15.76
CA ASP A 4 1.37 15.03 14.56
C ASP A 4 0.48 14.94 13.31
N TYR A 5 0.00 16.09 12.88
CA TYR A 5 -0.85 16.19 11.70
C TYR A 5 -0.08 15.95 10.40
N ASP A 6 1.24 16.18 10.39
CA ASP A 6 2.07 15.92 9.22
C ASP A 6 2.12 14.42 8.94
N GLN A 7 2.36 13.60 9.97
CA GLN A 7 2.30 12.14 9.84
C GLN A 7 0.89 11.63 9.55
N ALA A 8 -0.13 12.20 10.19
CA ALA A 8 -1.52 11.78 9.94
C ALA A 8 -1.93 12.05 8.49
N SER A 9 -1.61 13.24 7.96
CA SER A 9 -1.93 13.60 6.57
C SER A 9 -1.28 12.66 5.57
N HIS A 10 -0.02 12.30 5.82
CA HIS A 10 0.69 11.33 4.99
C HIS A 10 -0.02 9.97 4.95
N TRP A 11 -0.40 9.41 6.10
CA TRP A 11 -1.07 8.11 6.15
C TRP A 11 -2.48 8.12 5.54
N PHE A 12 -3.25 9.18 5.80
CA PHE A 12 -4.57 9.32 5.19
C PHE A 12 -4.46 9.51 3.68
N GLU A 13 -3.46 10.24 3.18
CA GLU A 13 -3.21 10.36 1.74
C GLU A 13 -2.92 8.99 1.11
N GLN A 14 -2.00 8.20 1.69
CA GLN A 14 -1.69 6.87 1.15
C GLN A 14 -2.93 5.96 1.11
N ALA A 15 -3.71 5.92 2.19
CA ALA A 15 -4.93 5.12 2.25
C ALA A 15 -6.03 5.64 1.30
N ALA A 16 -6.21 6.96 1.20
CA ALA A 16 -7.20 7.58 0.32
C ALA A 16 -6.92 7.25 -1.15
N LEU A 17 -5.65 7.24 -1.55
CA LEU A 17 -5.20 6.86 -2.89
C LEU A 17 -5.52 5.40 -3.25
N HIS A 18 -5.69 4.51 -2.27
CA HIS A 18 -6.13 3.13 -2.46
C HIS A 18 -7.65 2.95 -2.40
N GLY A 19 -8.43 4.04 -2.36
CA GLY A 19 -9.88 3.98 -2.40
C GLY A 19 -10.56 3.80 -1.06
N LEU A 20 -9.85 3.96 0.07
CA LEU A 20 -10.46 3.84 1.39
C LEU A 20 -11.31 5.09 1.68
N THR A 21 -12.64 4.93 1.61
CA THR A 21 -13.62 6.02 1.76
C THR A 21 -13.42 6.84 3.04
N ASP A 22 -13.23 6.20 4.19
CA ASP A 22 -12.98 6.90 5.46
C ASP A 22 -11.70 7.75 5.42
N SER A 23 -10.67 7.28 4.70
CA SER A 23 -9.42 8.02 4.55
C SER A 23 -9.55 9.18 3.59
N GLN A 24 -10.36 9.05 2.53
CA GLN A 24 -10.71 10.15 1.64
C GLN A 24 -11.47 11.24 2.38
N PHE A 25 -12.44 10.87 3.22
CA PHE A 25 -13.15 11.82 4.09
C PHE A 25 -12.19 12.54 5.04
N ASN A 26 -11.30 11.80 5.72
CA ASN A 26 -10.36 12.40 6.65
C ASN A 26 -9.35 13.30 5.95
N LEU A 27 -8.85 12.93 4.77
CA LEU A 27 -7.98 13.78 3.97
C LEU A 27 -8.69 15.09 3.57
N ALA A 28 -9.97 15.02 3.22
CA ALA A 28 -10.78 16.21 2.96
C ALA A 28 -10.88 17.14 4.18
N VAL A 29 -11.05 16.58 5.39
CA VAL A 29 -11.03 17.35 6.66
C VAL A 29 -9.68 18.05 6.86
N LEU A 30 -8.57 17.39 6.53
CA LEU A 30 -7.23 17.96 6.69
C LEU A 30 -7.01 19.15 5.74
N PHE A 31 -7.39 19.02 4.47
CA PHE A 31 -7.36 20.15 3.53
C PHE A 31 -8.30 21.28 3.94
N GLU A 32 -9.50 20.96 4.43
CA GLU A 32 -10.44 21.97 4.89
C GLU A 32 -9.91 22.80 6.05
N ARG A 33 -9.16 22.16 6.96
CA ARG A 33 -8.67 22.78 8.20
C ARG A 33 -7.20 23.22 8.16
N GLY A 34 -6.47 22.87 7.11
CA GLY A 34 -5.04 23.13 7.02
C GLY A 34 -4.21 22.35 8.04
N LEU A 35 -4.57 21.09 8.30
CA LEU A 35 -3.94 20.25 9.32
C LEU A 35 -2.93 19.31 8.68
N GLY A 36 -1.64 19.61 8.81
CA GLY A 36 -0.56 18.83 8.20
C GLY A 36 -0.45 18.96 6.67
N VAL A 37 -1.40 19.66 6.05
CA VAL A 37 -1.42 20.06 4.65
C VAL A 37 -1.82 21.53 4.55
N PRO A 38 -1.42 22.26 3.49
CA PRO A 38 -1.93 23.60 3.23
C PRO A 38 -3.46 23.59 3.13
N GLN A 39 -4.11 24.57 3.76
CA GLN A 39 -5.56 24.67 3.69
C GLN A 39 -6.01 24.94 2.25
N SER A 40 -6.93 24.11 1.74
CA SER A 40 -7.44 24.22 0.37
C SER A 40 -8.90 23.78 0.31
N ALA A 41 -9.79 24.72 0.01
CA ALA A 41 -11.21 24.43 -0.15
C ALA A 41 -11.49 23.63 -1.44
N ALA A 42 -10.68 23.81 -2.49
CA ALA A 42 -10.80 23.05 -3.73
C ALA A 42 -10.45 21.57 -3.49
N ASP A 43 -9.31 21.30 -2.84
CA ASP A 43 -8.90 19.92 -2.52
C ASP A 43 -9.87 19.26 -1.54
N ALA A 44 -10.35 20.00 -0.53
CA ALA A 44 -11.37 19.49 0.39
C ALA A 44 -12.65 19.09 -0.35
N TYR A 45 -13.15 19.94 -1.26
CA TYR A 45 -14.32 19.61 -2.08
C TYR A 45 -14.07 18.38 -2.96
N ALA A 46 -12.90 18.29 -3.60
CA ALA A 46 -12.54 17.13 -4.42
C ALA A 46 -12.58 15.82 -3.61
N TRP A 47 -11.87 15.78 -2.48
CA TRP A 47 -11.79 14.58 -1.65
C TRP A 47 -13.12 14.20 -0.96
N TYR A 48 -13.92 15.18 -0.53
CA TYR A 48 -15.28 14.89 -0.04
C TYR A 48 -16.18 14.33 -1.16
N SER A 49 -16.04 14.81 -2.39
CA SER A 49 -16.84 14.31 -3.52
C SER A 49 -16.44 12.88 -3.92
N ILE A 50 -15.14 12.57 -3.87
CA ILE A 50 -14.62 11.22 -4.08
C ILE A 50 -15.14 10.27 -2.97
N ALA A 51 -15.08 10.69 -1.69
CA ALA A 51 -15.62 9.89 -0.58
C ALA A 51 -17.15 9.68 -0.70
N ALA A 52 -17.89 10.72 -1.12
CA ALA A 52 -19.33 10.61 -1.35
C ALA A 52 -19.66 9.59 -2.44
N ALA A 53 -18.89 9.57 -3.54
CA ALA A 53 -19.03 8.56 -4.59
C ALA A 53 -18.72 7.14 -4.10
N GLY A 54 -17.88 7.02 -3.06
CA GLY A 54 -17.59 5.78 -2.34
C GLY A 54 -18.64 5.36 -1.30
N GLY A 55 -19.74 6.10 -1.14
CA GLY A 55 -20.87 5.77 -0.26
C GLY A 55 -20.91 6.47 1.10
N ASP A 56 -20.07 7.49 1.33
CA ASP A 56 -20.14 8.30 2.56
C ASP A 56 -21.18 9.43 2.43
N ASP A 57 -22.35 9.24 3.05
CA ASP A 57 -23.45 10.21 3.04
C ASP A 57 -23.07 11.54 3.73
N GLY A 58 -22.16 11.50 4.72
CA GLY A 58 -21.67 12.69 5.41
C GLY A 58 -20.77 13.56 4.53
N ALA A 59 -19.99 12.92 3.66
CA ALA A 59 -19.11 13.57 2.71
C ALA A 59 -19.89 14.42 1.70
N GLN A 60 -21.02 13.91 1.19
CA GLN A 60 -21.82 14.62 0.19
C GLN A 60 -22.35 15.97 0.70
N ALA A 61 -22.85 15.98 1.94
CA ALA A 61 -23.35 17.20 2.56
C ALA A 61 -22.23 18.25 2.72
N ARG A 62 -21.02 17.80 3.08
CA ARG A 62 -19.88 18.69 3.23
C ARG A 62 -19.35 19.20 1.89
N ALA A 63 -19.25 18.33 0.88
CA ALA A 63 -18.90 18.69 -0.50
C ALA A 63 -19.82 19.78 -1.04
N ASN A 64 -21.15 19.62 -0.90
CA ASN A 64 -22.12 20.61 -1.37
C ASN A 64 -21.97 21.97 -0.70
N THR A 65 -21.67 21.97 0.60
CA THR A 65 -21.45 23.20 1.37
C THR A 65 -20.22 23.95 0.86
N ILE A 66 -19.11 23.25 0.64
CA ILE A 66 -17.87 23.86 0.15
C ILE A 66 -18.03 24.31 -1.32
N ARG A 67 -18.65 23.48 -2.16
CA ARG A 67 -18.90 23.81 -3.57
C ARG A 67 -19.66 25.13 -3.76
N ALA A 68 -20.56 25.46 -2.84
CA ALA A 68 -21.33 26.71 -2.87
C ALA A 68 -20.47 27.96 -2.61
N THR A 69 -19.30 27.82 -1.99
CA THR A 69 -18.38 28.93 -1.67
C THR A 69 -17.22 29.05 -2.65
N LEU A 70 -16.94 28.01 -3.44
CA LEU A 70 -15.86 28.01 -4.42
C LEU A 70 -16.15 28.93 -5.62
N SER A 71 -15.10 29.63 -6.05
CA SER A 71 -15.08 30.30 -7.36
C SER A 71 -15.16 29.28 -8.50
N GLU A 72 -15.60 29.72 -9.68
CA GLU A 72 -15.70 28.84 -10.85
C GLU A 72 -14.36 28.18 -11.22
N PRO A 73 -13.22 28.89 -11.29
CA PRO A 73 -11.93 28.23 -11.53
C PRO A 73 -11.56 27.18 -10.48
N ALA A 74 -11.84 27.46 -9.20
CA ALA A 74 -11.54 26.50 -8.13
C ALA A 74 -12.43 25.25 -8.19
N ARG A 75 -13.66 25.38 -8.71
CA ARG A 75 -14.53 24.21 -8.97
C ARG A 75 -14.02 23.40 -10.14
N GLU A 76 -13.60 24.04 -11.23
CA GLU A 76 -13.03 23.34 -12.39
C GLU A 76 -11.76 22.57 -12.03
N GLU A 77 -10.88 23.16 -11.22
CA GLU A 77 -9.69 22.48 -10.70
C GLU A 77 -10.05 21.23 -9.89
N ALA A 78 -10.99 21.36 -8.96
CA ALA A 78 -11.45 20.22 -8.15
C ALA A 78 -12.18 19.16 -8.97
N ASP A 79 -13.03 19.56 -9.90
CA ASP A 79 -13.78 18.65 -10.79
C ASP A 79 -12.80 17.87 -11.70
N ALA A 80 -11.68 18.47 -12.10
CA ALA A 80 -10.61 17.77 -12.82
C ALA A 80 -9.93 16.70 -11.95
N VAL A 81 -9.66 16.99 -10.66
CA VAL A 81 -9.13 16.00 -9.71
C VAL A 81 -10.12 14.84 -9.52
N ILE A 82 -11.40 15.14 -9.31
CA ILE A 82 -12.47 14.13 -9.17
C ILE A 82 -12.52 13.24 -10.41
N ALA A 83 -12.53 13.83 -11.62
CA ALA A 83 -12.64 13.09 -12.87
C ALA A 83 -11.39 12.23 -13.16
N ALA A 84 -10.22 12.67 -12.72
CA ALA A 84 -8.97 11.93 -12.90
C ALA A 84 -8.75 10.84 -11.82
N PHE A 85 -9.50 10.87 -10.72
CA PHE A 85 -9.28 9.96 -9.61
C PHE A 85 -9.69 8.53 -9.96
N THR A 86 -8.71 7.64 -9.95
CA THR A 86 -8.90 6.19 -10.00
C THR A 86 -8.14 5.59 -8.81
N PRO A 87 -8.80 4.84 -7.91
CA PRO A 87 -8.12 4.17 -6.81
C PRO A 87 -6.97 3.31 -7.31
N ARG A 88 -5.81 3.43 -6.68
CA ARG A 88 -4.69 2.52 -6.92
C ARG A 88 -5.14 1.11 -6.55
N PRO A 89 -4.85 0.11 -7.41
CA PRO A 89 -5.15 -1.27 -7.06
C PRO A 89 -4.48 -1.60 -5.73
N ILE A 90 -5.20 -2.32 -4.88
CA ILE A 90 -4.60 -2.95 -3.72
C ILE A 90 -3.57 -3.93 -4.26
N ASP A 91 -2.30 -3.73 -3.95
CA ASP A 91 -1.27 -4.71 -4.26
C ASP A 91 -1.31 -5.78 -3.15
N PRO A 92 -1.84 -6.99 -3.44
CA PRO A 92 -1.87 -8.08 -2.45
C PRO A 92 -0.45 -8.52 -2.03
N GLU A 93 0.57 -8.16 -2.79
CA GLU A 93 1.96 -8.47 -2.49
C GLU A 93 2.61 -7.50 -1.50
N VAL A 94 2.12 -6.26 -1.42
CA VAL A 94 2.61 -5.23 -0.47
C VAL A 94 1.92 -5.37 0.89
N ASN A 95 0.65 -5.75 0.90
CA ASN A 95 -0.07 -5.97 2.14
C ASN A 95 0.22 -7.33 2.78
N GLY A 96 1.01 -8.21 2.16
CA GLY A 96 1.19 -9.57 2.64
C GLY A 96 -0.10 -10.39 2.54
N SER A 97 0.00 -11.65 2.14
CA SER A 97 -1.15 -12.55 2.18
C SER A 97 -1.45 -12.93 3.63
N TYR A 98 -2.32 -12.19 4.32
CA TYR A 98 -2.77 -12.52 5.68
C TYR A 98 -3.88 -13.58 5.72
N ALA A 99 -4.36 -14.05 4.57
CA ALA A 99 -5.48 -14.98 4.49
C ALA A 99 -5.24 -16.33 5.20
N ALA A 100 -3.99 -16.64 5.57
CA ALA A 100 -3.62 -17.89 6.25
C ALA A 100 -2.81 -17.69 7.54
N THR A 101 -2.78 -16.49 8.14
CA THR A 101 -2.02 -16.27 9.39
C THR A 101 -2.96 -16.11 10.59
N PRO A 102 -3.06 -17.09 11.50
CA PRO A 102 -3.73 -16.88 12.79
C PRO A 102 -3.05 -15.73 13.54
N TRP A 103 -3.85 -14.80 14.09
CA TRP A 103 -3.34 -13.71 14.92
C TRP A 103 -2.42 -14.24 16.03
N GLY A 104 -1.15 -13.82 16.02
CA GLY A 104 -0.19 -14.11 17.10
C GLY A 104 0.84 -15.23 16.84
N GLN A 105 1.03 -15.68 15.60
CA GLN A 105 2.17 -16.53 15.24
C GLN A 105 2.97 -15.85 14.12
N PRO A 106 4.24 -15.43 14.34
CA PRO A 106 5.10 -15.12 13.20
C PRO A 106 5.18 -16.37 12.33
N SER A 107 5.17 -16.23 10.99
CA SER A 107 5.43 -17.35 10.10
C SER A 107 6.86 -17.83 10.38
N GLU A 108 7.01 -18.84 11.23
CA GLU A 108 8.32 -19.38 11.54
C GLU A 108 8.92 -19.93 10.24
N THR A 109 10.11 -19.46 9.88
CA THR A 109 10.87 -20.02 8.77
C THR A 109 11.20 -21.47 9.11
N THR A 110 10.50 -22.42 8.47
CA THR A 110 10.73 -23.84 8.68
C THR A 110 11.86 -24.36 7.78
N PRO A 111 12.59 -25.42 8.17
CA PRO A 111 13.60 -26.02 7.31
C PRO A 111 13.06 -26.50 5.95
N SER A 112 11.78 -26.91 5.87
CA SER A 112 11.14 -27.27 4.60
C SER A 112 10.92 -26.05 3.70
N MET A 113 10.52 -24.91 4.27
CA MET A 113 10.41 -23.66 3.51
C MET A 113 11.77 -23.22 2.98
N VAL A 114 12.81 -23.29 3.81
CA VAL A 114 14.17 -22.92 3.38
C VAL A 114 14.64 -23.84 2.24
N ARG A 115 14.41 -25.15 2.37
CA ARG A 115 14.79 -26.12 1.32
C ARG A 115 14.09 -25.81 0.00
N HIS A 116 12.78 -25.57 0.05
CA HIS A 116 11.99 -25.22 -1.13
C HIS A 116 12.44 -23.90 -1.74
N ALA A 117 12.72 -22.88 -0.93
CA ALA A 117 13.30 -21.62 -1.40
C ALA A 117 14.66 -21.83 -2.10
N GLN A 118 15.54 -22.65 -1.52
CA GLN A 118 16.85 -22.99 -2.11
C GLN A 118 16.68 -23.65 -3.48
N GLU A 119 15.76 -24.62 -3.62
CA GLU A 119 15.48 -25.31 -4.89
C GLU A 119 14.98 -24.35 -5.97
N LEU A 120 14.01 -23.48 -5.63
CA LEU A 120 13.45 -22.51 -6.56
C LEU A 120 14.46 -21.42 -6.94
N LEU A 121 15.25 -20.90 -5.99
CA LEU A 121 16.28 -19.92 -6.28
C LEU A 121 17.34 -20.49 -7.23
N VAL A 122 17.77 -21.73 -7.01
CA VAL A 122 18.73 -22.40 -7.90
C VAL A 122 18.14 -22.63 -9.28
N SER A 123 16.86 -23.03 -9.40
CA SER A 123 16.22 -23.22 -10.71
C SER A 123 16.07 -21.90 -11.49
N LEU A 124 15.90 -20.79 -10.78
CA LEU A 124 15.86 -19.44 -11.33
C LEU A 124 17.24 -18.83 -11.62
N GLY A 125 18.33 -19.56 -11.31
CA GLY A 125 19.71 -19.13 -11.60
C GLY A 125 20.41 -18.36 -10.48
N TYR A 126 19.79 -18.23 -9.31
CA TYR A 126 20.41 -17.61 -8.13
C TYR A 126 21.27 -18.61 -7.35
N SER A 127 22.34 -18.12 -6.72
CA SER A 127 23.27 -18.97 -5.97
C SER A 127 22.84 -19.16 -4.52
N ALA A 128 21.80 -19.97 -4.27
CA ALA A 128 21.27 -20.20 -2.91
C ALA A 128 21.99 -21.31 -2.11
N GLY A 129 22.94 -22.02 -2.71
CA GLY A 129 23.64 -23.13 -2.06
C GLY A 129 22.87 -24.45 -2.14
N ALA A 130 23.27 -25.43 -1.33
CA ALA A 130 22.58 -26.72 -1.28
C ALA A 130 21.20 -26.57 -0.64
N ALA A 131 20.20 -27.31 -1.15
CA ALA A 131 18.87 -27.39 -0.56
C ALA A 131 18.89 -28.23 0.72
N ASP A 132 19.55 -27.73 1.76
CA ASP A 132 19.76 -28.39 3.05
C ASP A 132 18.72 -28.01 4.10
N GLY A 133 17.93 -26.97 3.83
CA GLY A 133 16.93 -26.42 4.76
C GLY A 133 17.53 -25.48 5.80
N VAL A 134 18.78 -25.02 5.62
CA VAL A 134 19.46 -24.09 6.52
C VAL A 134 19.60 -22.73 5.85
N ALA A 135 19.05 -21.68 6.49
CA ALA A 135 19.06 -20.32 5.95
C ALA A 135 20.42 -19.65 6.19
N GLY A 136 21.48 -20.19 5.56
CA GLY A 136 22.82 -19.64 5.62
C GLY A 136 22.96 -18.30 4.89
N ALA A 137 24.10 -17.64 5.07
CA ALA A 137 24.38 -16.35 4.43
C ALA A 137 24.22 -16.39 2.90
N GLN A 138 24.54 -17.52 2.27
CA GLN A 138 24.38 -17.73 0.84
C GLN A 138 22.89 -17.74 0.43
N THR A 139 22.05 -18.51 1.12
CA THR A 139 20.60 -18.53 0.90
C THR A 139 20.01 -17.13 1.08
N VAL A 140 20.35 -16.45 2.17
CA VAL A 140 19.83 -15.10 2.48
C VAL A 140 20.26 -14.07 1.43
N ASN A 141 21.49 -14.14 0.91
CA ASN A 141 21.93 -13.25 -0.15
C ASN A 141 21.24 -13.54 -1.49
N ALA A 142 21.04 -14.82 -1.83
CA ALA A 142 20.29 -15.20 -3.03
C ALA A 142 18.83 -14.68 -2.99
N VAL A 143 18.20 -14.71 -1.82
CA VAL A 143 16.88 -14.09 -1.62
C VAL A 143 16.93 -12.58 -1.89
N ARG A 144 17.92 -11.87 -1.33
CA ARG A 144 18.08 -10.43 -1.54
C ARG A 144 18.34 -10.07 -3.01
N ASP A 145 19.06 -10.91 -3.72
CA ASP A 145 19.33 -10.72 -5.14
C ASP A 145 18.05 -10.90 -5.95
N PHE A 146 17.28 -11.97 -5.69
CA PHE A 146 15.95 -12.15 -6.27
C PHE A 146 15.01 -10.98 -5.98
N GLU A 147 14.95 -10.53 -4.73
CA GLU A 147 14.13 -9.38 -4.34
C GLU A 147 14.54 -8.12 -5.11
N ARG A 148 15.85 -7.86 -5.25
CA ARG A 148 16.35 -6.70 -6.00
C ARG A 148 15.98 -6.77 -7.48
N ASP A 149 16.16 -7.93 -8.09
CA ASP A 149 15.86 -8.15 -9.51
C ASP A 149 14.35 -8.08 -9.79
N ALA A 150 13.53 -8.43 -8.79
CA ALA A 150 12.07 -8.26 -8.81
C ALA A 150 11.61 -6.82 -8.47
N GLY A 151 12.53 -5.88 -8.20
CA GLY A 151 12.20 -4.50 -7.84
C GLY A 151 11.64 -4.31 -6.43
N LEU A 152 11.88 -5.28 -5.54
CA LEU A 152 11.44 -5.29 -4.14
C LEU A 152 12.54 -4.77 -3.20
N THR A 153 12.15 -4.35 -2.00
CA THR A 153 13.09 -4.04 -0.91
C THR A 153 13.80 -5.32 -0.47
N PRO A 154 15.14 -5.42 -0.53
CA PRO A 154 15.85 -6.65 -0.15
C PRO A 154 15.81 -6.87 1.36
N THR A 155 15.02 -7.85 1.80
CA THR A 155 14.89 -8.25 3.20
C THR A 155 15.80 -9.43 3.53
N GLY A 156 15.95 -10.36 2.57
CA GLY A 156 16.57 -11.67 2.80
C GLY A 156 15.73 -12.60 3.70
N GLN A 157 14.47 -12.28 3.95
CA GLN A 157 13.57 -13.09 4.78
C GLN A 157 12.98 -14.24 3.96
N ILE A 158 12.91 -15.43 4.57
CA ILE A 158 12.31 -16.62 3.96
C ILE A 158 10.99 -16.88 4.67
N ASP A 159 9.90 -16.43 4.07
CA ASP A 159 8.53 -16.61 4.54
C ASP A 159 7.64 -17.18 3.43
N ALA A 160 6.35 -17.41 3.73
CA ALA A 160 5.41 -17.94 2.75
C ALA A 160 5.19 -16.99 1.56
N VAL A 161 5.38 -15.68 1.75
CA VAL A 161 5.21 -14.67 0.70
C VAL A 161 6.33 -14.80 -0.33
N LEU A 162 7.59 -14.92 0.12
CA LEU A 162 8.73 -15.16 -0.76
C LEU A 162 8.54 -16.45 -1.57
N ILE A 163 8.12 -17.54 -0.92
CA ILE A 163 7.91 -18.83 -1.58
C ILE A 163 6.93 -18.69 -2.75
N GLY A 164 5.78 -18.04 -2.54
CA GLY A 164 4.80 -17.82 -3.60
C GLY A 164 5.30 -16.91 -4.73
N ARG A 165 6.28 -16.02 -4.49
CA ARG A 165 6.92 -15.22 -5.54
C ARG A 165 7.87 -16.09 -6.38
N LEU A 166 8.71 -16.88 -5.72
CA LEU A 166 9.65 -17.79 -6.38
C LEU A 166 8.93 -18.84 -7.24
N GLU A 167 7.84 -19.41 -6.74
CA GLU A 167 7.03 -20.40 -7.48
C GLU A 167 6.41 -19.83 -8.76
N ARG A 168 5.94 -18.57 -8.72
CA ARG A 168 5.38 -17.90 -9.90
C ARG A 168 6.45 -17.54 -10.91
N ALA A 169 7.61 -17.09 -10.44
CA ALA A 169 8.75 -16.79 -11.31
C ALA A 169 9.25 -18.04 -12.06
N GLY A 170 9.16 -19.22 -11.45
CA GLY A 170 9.57 -20.50 -12.07
C GLY A 170 8.56 -21.09 -13.06
N GLN A 171 7.38 -20.47 -13.24
CA GLN A 171 6.32 -20.94 -14.14
C GLN A 171 6.27 -20.16 -15.48
N GLY A 172 7.09 -19.12 -15.64
CA GLY A 172 7.21 -18.32 -16.87
C GLY A 172 8.43 -18.71 -17.70
#